data_AF-A4TW87-F1
#
_entry.id   AF-A4TW87-F1
#
_cell.length_a   1.000
_cell.length_b   1.000
_cell.length_c   1.000
_cell.angle_alpha   90.00
_cell.angle_beta   90.00
_cell.angle_gamma   90.00
#
_symmetry.space_group_name_H-M   'P 1'
#
loop_
_entity.id
_entity.type
_entity.pdbx_description
1 polymer ?
#
loop_
_entity_poly.entity_id
_entity_poly.type
_entity_poly.pdbx_seq_one_letter_code
_entity_poly.pdbx_strand_id
1 'polypeptide(L)'
;MRRIFPVLLSGLVLAGCTYSGGDMGDPLTRKFHWFSYVAGDDIRATCQAGTPDHFRLVYNGIYDQQLRLYELDSVRRVLTVKVTAPGNAADLSADDLLGPWRATEGKVQLDEAAYANLVGDFAAAGLFGPPAVGRELPSRGYHWATASCKDGQFRFTGWAYPETDLNTLAFAAPLFAADPTKIAVARPGPIPVDPQYEAKLRNGEVSTFSLKVGAHGMVR
;
A
#
# COMPACT_ATOMS: atom_id res chain seq x y z
N MET A 1 -20.93 48.72 -30.35
CA MET A 1 -21.22 47.93 -29.12
C MET A 1 -21.14 46.45 -29.50
N ARG A 2 -19.98 45.76 -29.46
CA ARG A 2 -19.30 45.11 -28.32
C ARG A 2 -20.21 44.18 -27.51
N ARG A 3 -20.09 42.86 -27.73
CA ARG A 3 -20.09 41.82 -26.68
C ARG A 3 -19.26 40.61 -27.14
N ILE A 4 -17.98 40.62 -26.81
CA ILE A 4 -17.13 39.42 -26.81
C ILE A 4 -17.45 38.71 -25.49
N PHE A 5 -18.00 37.49 -25.57
CA PHE A 5 -18.18 36.62 -24.41
C PHE A 5 -16.82 36.00 -24.06
N PRO A 6 -16.33 36.12 -22.82
CA PRO A 6 -15.17 35.38 -22.39
C PRO A 6 -15.61 33.94 -22.11
N VAL A 7 -15.09 32.98 -22.88
CA VAL A 7 -15.11 31.57 -22.52
C VAL A 7 -14.16 31.41 -21.34
N LEU A 8 -14.71 31.36 -20.12
CA LEU A 8 -13.95 30.93 -18.95
C LEU A 8 -13.68 29.42 -19.09
N LEU A 9 -12.47 29.11 -19.51
CA LEU A 9 -11.90 27.78 -19.51
C LEU A 9 -11.64 27.37 -18.05
N SER A 10 -12.65 26.85 -17.37
CA SER A 10 -12.53 26.24 -16.03
C SER A 10 -11.85 24.88 -16.13
N GLY A 11 -10.55 24.86 -16.45
CA GLY A 11 -9.68 23.70 -16.28
C GLY A 11 -9.17 23.65 -14.84
N LEU A 12 -10.02 23.30 -13.87
CA LEU A 12 -9.60 23.11 -12.49
C LEU A 12 -8.91 21.75 -12.31
N VAL A 13 -7.62 21.84 -12.01
CA VAL A 13 -6.67 20.88 -11.44
C VAL A 13 -7.32 19.69 -10.71
N LEU A 14 -7.41 18.53 -11.37
CA LEU A 14 -7.69 17.22 -10.76
C LEU A 14 -6.43 16.51 -10.21
N ALA A 15 -5.28 17.21 -10.18
CA ALA A 15 -4.00 16.62 -9.78
C ALA A 15 -3.87 16.33 -8.26
N GLY A 16 -4.84 16.76 -7.44
CA GLY A 16 -4.73 16.65 -5.98
C GLY A 16 -4.97 15.25 -5.39
N CYS A 17 -5.54 14.31 -6.15
CA CYS A 17 -5.84 12.97 -5.64
C CYS A 17 -4.81 11.91 -6.02
N THR A 18 -3.95 12.19 -7.00
CA THR A 18 -2.89 11.27 -7.40
C THR A 18 -1.73 11.37 -6.43
N TYR A 19 -1.31 10.24 -5.88
CA TYR A 19 -0.06 10.19 -5.15
C TYR A 19 1.10 10.41 -6.15
N SER A 20 2.02 11.29 -5.80
CA SER A 20 3.20 11.62 -6.63
C SER A 20 4.47 11.74 -5.78
N GLY A 21 4.42 11.19 -4.56
CA GLY A 21 5.44 11.35 -3.52
C GLY A 21 4.87 11.97 -2.25
N GLY A 22 5.50 11.68 -1.12
CA GLY A 22 5.08 12.12 0.21
C GLY A 22 5.40 11.10 1.29
N ASP A 23 5.10 11.44 2.54
CA ASP A 23 5.26 10.50 3.65
C ASP A 23 3.95 9.75 3.93
N MET A 24 3.81 8.54 3.40
CA MET A 24 2.65 7.67 3.72
C MET A 24 2.62 7.19 5.17
N GLY A 25 3.67 7.46 5.95
CA GLY A 25 3.68 7.34 7.39
C GLY A 25 2.82 8.41 8.07
N ASP A 26 2.66 9.58 7.47
CA ASP A 26 1.79 10.64 7.98
C ASP A 26 0.29 10.26 7.82
N PRO A 27 -0.52 10.32 8.90
CA PRO A 27 -1.93 9.94 8.85
C PRO A 27 -2.78 10.73 7.86
N LEU A 28 -2.51 12.03 7.71
CA LEU A 28 -3.29 12.88 6.80
C LEU A 28 -2.96 12.54 5.35
N THR A 29 -1.67 12.49 5.02
CA THR A 29 -1.19 12.08 3.70
C THR A 29 -1.76 10.72 3.31
N ARG A 30 -1.69 9.75 4.23
CA ARG A 30 -2.25 8.41 4.03
C ARG A 30 -3.75 8.45 3.78
N LYS A 31 -4.53 9.21 4.56
CA LYS A 31 -5.98 9.31 4.39
C LYS A 31 -6.40 9.81 3.00
N PHE A 32 -5.68 10.79 2.45
CA PHE A 32 -6.02 11.39 1.14
C PHE A 32 -5.48 10.58 -0.04
N HIS A 33 -4.30 9.96 0.11
CA HIS A 33 -3.60 9.32 -1.00
C HIS A 33 -3.66 7.79 -0.98
N TRP A 34 -4.26 7.16 0.03
CA TRP A 34 -4.26 5.70 0.22
C TRP A 34 -4.50 4.90 -1.05
N PHE A 35 -5.63 5.16 -1.73
CA PHE A 35 -6.02 4.40 -2.91
C PHE A 35 -5.02 4.57 -4.06
N SER A 36 -4.54 5.79 -4.31
CA SER A 36 -3.59 6.06 -5.39
C SER A 36 -2.21 5.47 -5.09
N TYR A 37 -1.80 5.51 -3.82
CA TYR A 37 -0.57 4.88 -3.34
C TYR A 37 -0.61 3.36 -3.50
N VAL A 38 -1.68 2.71 -3.03
CA VAL A 38 -1.82 1.24 -3.16
C VAL A 38 -1.94 0.83 -4.63
N ALA A 39 -2.68 1.60 -5.44
CA ALA A 39 -2.77 1.38 -6.89
C ALA A 39 -1.42 1.53 -7.61
N GLY A 40 -0.47 2.25 -7.00
CA GLY A 40 0.82 2.57 -7.59
C GLY A 40 0.71 3.50 -8.79
N ASP A 41 -0.14 4.53 -8.72
CA ASP A 41 -0.33 5.45 -9.84
C ASP A 41 0.96 6.19 -10.21
N ASP A 42 1.80 6.51 -9.23
CA ASP A 42 3.15 7.07 -9.40
C ASP A 42 4.11 6.09 -10.10
N ILE A 43 4.06 4.81 -9.73
CA ILE A 43 4.85 3.76 -10.36
C ILE A 43 4.37 3.56 -11.80
N ARG A 44 3.06 3.51 -12.01
CA ARG A 44 2.46 3.37 -13.35
C ARG A 44 2.83 4.53 -14.26
N ALA A 45 2.73 5.76 -13.76
CA ALA A 45 2.99 6.97 -14.54
C ALA A 45 4.43 7.07 -15.03
N THR A 46 5.37 6.44 -14.30
CA THR A 46 6.80 6.47 -14.62
C THR A 46 7.29 5.19 -15.29
N CYS A 47 6.57 4.07 -15.19
CA CYS A 47 7.00 2.78 -15.72
C CYS A 47 6.99 2.72 -17.24
N GLN A 48 8.17 2.65 -17.84
CA GLN A 48 8.37 2.52 -19.28
C GLN A 48 9.70 1.81 -19.56
N ALA A 49 9.93 1.42 -20.82
CA ALA A 49 11.19 0.77 -21.19
C ALA A 49 12.40 1.64 -20.79
N GLY A 50 13.36 1.04 -20.08
CA GLY A 50 14.58 1.71 -19.62
C GLY A 50 14.47 2.44 -18.28
N THR A 51 13.29 2.50 -17.64
CA THR A 51 13.21 2.99 -16.25
C THR A 51 13.61 1.90 -15.27
N PRO A 52 14.27 2.26 -14.15
CA PRO A 52 14.59 1.30 -13.11
C PRO A 52 13.36 0.59 -12.57
N ASP A 53 13.54 -0.67 -12.18
CA ASP A 53 12.48 -1.45 -11.55
C ASP A 53 12.07 -0.81 -10.20
N HIS A 54 10.80 -0.88 -9.87
CA HIS A 54 10.25 -0.36 -8.62
C HIS A 54 9.18 -1.33 -8.13
N PHE A 55 9.27 -1.76 -6.87
CA PHE A 55 8.28 -2.66 -6.27
C PHE A 55 7.69 -2.06 -5.00
N ARG A 56 6.37 -1.93 -4.97
CA ARG A 56 5.60 -1.58 -3.77
C ARG A 56 4.73 -2.75 -3.38
N LEU A 57 4.88 -3.21 -2.14
CA LEU A 57 4.06 -4.25 -1.55
C LEU A 57 3.41 -3.72 -0.27
N VAL A 58 2.10 -3.88 -0.19
CA VAL A 58 1.29 -3.42 0.94
C VAL A 58 0.66 -4.63 1.60
N TYR A 59 1.06 -4.90 2.84
CA TYR A 59 0.40 -5.86 3.69
C TYR A 59 -0.68 -5.15 4.52
N ASN A 60 -1.92 -5.61 4.38
CA ASN A 60 -3.04 -5.20 5.21
C ASN A 60 -3.27 -6.27 6.28
N GLY A 61 -2.88 -5.97 7.52
CA GLY A 61 -3.14 -6.77 8.71
C GLY A 61 -4.39 -6.27 9.43
N ILE A 62 -5.50 -6.14 8.69
CA ILE A 62 -6.68 -5.33 9.03
C ILE A 62 -6.33 -3.84 9.03
N TYR A 63 -7.00 -3.05 8.18
CA TYR A 63 -6.62 -1.67 7.83
C TYR A 63 -6.43 -0.76 9.05
N ASP A 64 -7.36 -0.81 10.01
CA ASP A 64 -7.31 0.00 11.22
C ASP A 64 -6.39 -0.58 12.32
N GLN A 65 -5.87 -1.78 12.13
CA GLN A 65 -5.00 -2.45 13.10
C GLN A 65 -3.53 -2.40 12.69
N GLN A 66 -3.21 -2.81 11.47
CA GLN A 66 -1.82 -2.79 11.01
C GLN A 66 -1.73 -2.70 9.50
N LEU A 67 -0.93 -1.75 9.03
CA LEU A 67 -0.47 -1.70 7.65
C LEU A 67 1.05 -1.83 7.65
N ARG A 68 1.57 -2.57 6.69
CA ARG A 68 3.01 -2.56 6.39
C ARG A 68 3.20 -2.22 4.93
N LEU A 69 3.95 -1.15 4.70
CA LEU A 69 4.24 -0.62 3.38
C LEU A 69 5.72 -0.90 3.10
N TYR A 70 5.98 -1.73 2.09
CA TYR A 70 7.31 -2.07 1.63
C TYR A 70 7.54 -1.42 0.28
N GLU A 71 8.64 -0.69 0.15
CA GLU A 71 9.11 -0.17 -1.13
C GLU A 71 10.55 -0.62 -1.37
N LEU A 72 10.79 -1.26 -2.51
CA LEU A 72 12.11 -1.71 -2.93
C LEU A 72 12.58 -0.90 -4.14
N ASP A 73 13.63 -0.10 -3.91
CA ASP A 73 14.33 0.66 -4.94
C ASP A 73 15.42 -0.21 -5.59
N SER A 74 15.35 -0.43 -6.90
CA SER A 74 16.29 -1.28 -7.63
C SER A 74 17.67 -0.67 -7.84
N VAL A 75 17.78 0.65 -7.93
CA VAL A 75 19.04 1.35 -8.18
C VAL A 75 19.88 1.38 -6.91
N ARG A 76 19.24 1.75 -5.80
CA ARG A 76 19.88 1.89 -4.49
C ARG A 76 19.92 0.55 -3.75
N ARG A 77 19.10 -0.42 -4.13
CA ARG A 77 18.89 -1.70 -3.43
C ARG A 77 18.54 -1.46 -1.96
N VAL A 78 17.65 -0.50 -1.73
CA VAL A 78 17.16 -0.17 -0.39
C VAL A 78 15.72 -0.61 -0.27
N LEU A 79 15.45 -1.41 0.76
CA LEU A 79 14.10 -1.72 1.21
C LEU A 79 13.69 -0.68 2.25
N THR A 80 12.68 0.11 1.94
CA THR A 80 12.02 1.01 2.90
C THR A 80 10.78 0.31 3.44
N VAL A 81 10.63 0.32 4.77
CA VAL A 81 9.50 -0.29 5.47
C VAL A 81 8.82 0.77 6.32
N LYS A 82 7.50 0.89 6.21
CA LYS A 82 6.67 1.71 7.09
C LYS A 82 5.58 0.85 7.71
N VAL A 83 5.51 0.86 9.03
CA VAL A 83 4.51 0.08 9.78
C VAL A 83 3.60 1.02 10.56
N THR A 84 2.30 0.94 10.31
CA THR A 84 1.30 1.61 11.15
C THR A 84 0.77 0.62 12.17
N ALA A 85 0.50 1.10 13.38
CA ALA A 85 -0.16 0.34 14.44
C ALA A 85 -1.32 1.18 15.00
N PRO A 86 -2.21 0.62 15.83
CA PRO A 86 -3.27 1.40 16.47
C PRO A 86 -2.62 2.45 17.37
N GLY A 87 -2.89 3.72 17.11
CA GLY A 87 -2.40 4.81 17.94
C GLY A 87 -3.17 4.87 19.27
N ASN A 88 -2.46 5.23 20.33
CA ASN A 88 -3.05 5.46 21.64
C ASN A 88 -3.17 6.96 21.91
N ALA A 89 -4.39 7.46 22.10
CA ALA A 89 -4.64 8.87 22.35
C ALA A 89 -4.01 9.38 23.67
N ALA A 90 -3.65 8.48 24.60
CA ALA A 90 -2.91 8.86 25.80
C ALA A 90 -1.47 9.31 25.51
N ASP A 91 -0.91 8.93 24.35
CA ASP A 91 0.45 9.27 23.94
C ASP A 91 0.51 10.59 23.12
N LEU A 92 -0.60 11.35 23.11
CA LEU A 92 -0.68 12.65 22.47
C LEU A 92 0.21 13.68 23.16
N SER A 93 0.95 14.44 22.36
CA SER A 93 1.69 15.61 22.82
C SER A 93 1.14 16.88 22.17
N ALA A 94 1.29 18.03 22.84
CA ALA A 94 0.77 19.31 22.35
C ALA A 94 1.46 19.79 21.06
N ASP A 95 2.68 19.33 20.81
CA ASP A 95 3.51 19.63 19.65
C ASP A 95 3.29 18.64 18.48
N ASP A 96 2.74 17.44 18.74
CA ASP A 96 2.51 16.43 17.71
C ASP A 96 1.20 15.64 17.92
N LEU A 97 0.09 16.29 17.56
CA LEU A 97 -1.27 15.75 17.73
C LEU A 97 -1.56 14.51 16.88
N LEU A 98 -0.69 14.15 15.93
CA LEU A 98 -0.84 12.98 15.05
C LEU A 98 0.24 11.91 15.29
N GLY A 99 1.21 12.19 16.16
CA GLY A 99 2.34 11.32 16.48
C GLY A 99 1.95 9.86 16.74
N PRO A 100 0.92 9.57 17.57
CA PRO A 100 0.52 8.19 17.87
C PRO A 100 0.07 7.37 16.65
N TRP A 101 -0.34 8.01 15.56
CA TRP A 101 -0.80 7.32 14.34
C TRP A 101 0.20 7.40 13.18
N ARG A 102 1.36 8.02 13.38
CA ARG A 102 2.43 7.99 12.38
C ARG A 102 3.01 6.58 12.26
N ALA A 103 3.40 6.23 11.04
CA ALA A 103 4.11 4.97 10.84
C ALA A 103 5.51 5.03 11.45
N THR A 104 5.94 3.91 12.01
CA THR A 104 7.36 3.68 12.28
C THR A 104 8.05 3.32 10.96
N GLU A 105 9.07 4.06 10.57
CA GLU A 105 9.85 3.82 9.35
C GLU A 105 11.19 3.15 9.70
N GLY A 106 11.64 2.24 8.83
CA GLY A 106 13.01 1.79 8.80
C GLY A 106 13.47 1.44 7.39
N LYS A 107 14.79 1.45 7.19
CA LYS A 107 15.42 1.20 5.89
C LYS A 107 16.50 0.14 6.03
N VAL A 108 16.56 -0.75 5.05
CA VAL A 108 17.59 -1.80 4.99
C VAL A 108 18.31 -1.68 3.65
N GLN A 109 19.62 -1.52 3.72
CA GLN A 109 20.49 -1.65 2.56
C GLN A 109 20.64 -3.14 2.25
N LEU A 110 20.23 -3.56 1.06
CA LEU A 110 20.41 -4.92 0.57
C LEU A 110 21.71 -4.99 -0.22
N ASP A 111 22.44 -6.08 -0.05
CA ASP A 111 23.47 -6.47 -1.00
C ASP A 111 22.85 -7.05 -2.28
N GLU A 112 23.69 -7.40 -3.24
CA GLU A 112 23.25 -7.92 -4.53
C GLU A 112 22.48 -9.25 -4.41
N ALA A 113 22.96 -10.16 -3.56
CA ALA A 113 22.36 -11.47 -3.39
C ALA A 113 21.00 -11.37 -2.69
N ALA A 114 20.90 -10.56 -1.64
CA ALA A 114 19.65 -10.32 -0.92
C ALA A 114 18.60 -9.65 -1.81
N TYR A 115 19.02 -8.66 -2.61
CA TYR A 115 18.13 -8.03 -3.60
C TYR A 115 17.64 -9.05 -4.64
N ALA A 116 18.56 -9.81 -5.25
CA ALA A 116 18.22 -10.79 -6.28
C ALA A 116 17.30 -11.89 -5.76
N ASN A 117 17.55 -12.39 -4.55
CA ASN A 117 16.70 -13.39 -3.89
C ASN A 117 15.28 -12.84 -3.66
N LEU A 118 15.15 -11.63 -3.12
CA LEU A 118 13.85 -11.02 -2.86
C LEU A 118 13.04 -10.79 -4.15
N VAL A 119 13.71 -10.34 -5.23
CA VAL A 119 13.07 -10.22 -6.55
C VAL A 119 12.69 -11.59 -7.12
N GLY A 120 13.50 -12.61 -6.89
CA GLY A 120 13.18 -14.01 -7.20
C GLY A 120 11.93 -14.51 -6.45
N ASP A 121 11.80 -14.18 -5.17
CA ASP A 121 10.64 -14.51 -4.36
C ASP A 121 9.36 -13.79 -4.85
N PHE A 122 9.48 -12.54 -5.32
CA PHE A 122 8.38 -11.84 -5.99
C PHE A 122 7.95 -12.59 -7.26
N ALA A 123 8.90 -13.02 -8.09
CA ALA A 123 8.61 -13.78 -9.30
C ALA A 123 7.93 -15.13 -8.96
N ALA A 124 8.45 -15.86 -7.98
CA ALA A 124 7.92 -17.15 -7.54
C ALA A 124 6.49 -17.07 -7.00
N ALA A 125 6.12 -15.94 -6.37
CA ALA A 125 4.75 -15.69 -5.93
C ALA A 125 3.81 -15.26 -7.08
N GLY A 126 4.32 -15.03 -8.28
CA GLY A 126 3.55 -14.60 -9.45
C GLY A 126 3.34 -13.09 -9.56
N LEU A 127 4.14 -12.28 -8.86
CA LEU A 127 4.02 -10.80 -8.86
C LEU A 127 4.16 -10.19 -10.26
N PHE A 128 4.94 -10.84 -11.13
CA PHE A 128 5.17 -10.42 -12.52
C PHE A 128 4.29 -11.17 -13.54
N GLY A 129 3.40 -12.05 -13.07
CA GLY A 129 2.48 -12.81 -13.90
C GLY A 129 1.24 -12.03 -14.33
N PRO A 130 0.26 -12.71 -14.97
CA PRO A 130 -1.06 -12.13 -15.20
C PRO A 130 -1.70 -11.66 -13.90
N PRO A 131 -2.39 -10.50 -13.88
CA PRO A 131 -3.05 -10.02 -12.67
C PRO A 131 -4.18 -10.95 -12.25
N ALA A 132 -4.40 -11.08 -10.94
CA ALA A 132 -5.51 -11.84 -10.37
C ALA A 132 -6.85 -11.10 -10.54
N VAL A 133 -7.29 -10.87 -11.78
CA VAL A 133 -8.48 -10.06 -12.10
C VAL A 133 -9.70 -10.53 -11.32
N GLY A 134 -10.43 -9.57 -10.76
CA GLY A 134 -11.61 -9.81 -9.94
C GLY A 134 -11.30 -10.09 -8.46
N ARG A 135 -10.04 -10.28 -8.07
CA ARG A 135 -9.64 -10.46 -6.67
C ARG A 135 -10.01 -9.23 -5.85
N GLU A 136 -10.76 -9.47 -4.78
CA GLU A 136 -11.10 -8.44 -3.79
C GLU A 136 -10.11 -8.46 -2.62
N LEU A 137 -9.79 -7.27 -2.12
CA LEU A 137 -8.83 -7.01 -1.07
C LEU A 137 -9.52 -6.12 -0.02
N PRO A 138 -10.28 -6.72 0.92
CA PRO A 138 -11.10 -5.97 1.85
C PRO A 138 -10.24 -5.30 2.93
N SER A 139 -10.57 -4.05 3.26
CA SER A 139 -9.96 -3.30 4.38
C SER A 139 -10.01 -4.07 5.70
N ARG A 140 -11.13 -4.77 5.97
CA ARG A 140 -11.28 -5.70 7.10
C ARG A 140 -10.91 -7.12 6.70
N GLY A 141 -9.65 -7.35 6.39
CA GLY A 141 -9.14 -8.67 6.09
C GLY A 141 -7.61 -8.69 6.04
N TYR A 142 -7.06 -9.87 5.83
CA TYR A 142 -5.64 -10.02 5.60
C TYR A 142 -5.38 -10.12 4.11
N HIS A 143 -4.55 -9.25 3.56
CA HIS A 143 -4.19 -9.31 2.16
C HIS A 143 -2.85 -8.65 1.85
N TRP A 144 -2.29 -9.03 0.70
CA TRP A 144 -1.19 -8.33 0.05
C TRP A 144 -1.73 -7.65 -1.21
N ALA A 145 -1.41 -6.36 -1.38
CA ALA A 145 -1.60 -5.62 -2.62
C ALA A 145 -0.23 -5.21 -3.15
N THR A 146 -0.02 -5.33 -4.45
CA THR A 146 1.31 -5.09 -5.04
C THR A 146 1.18 -4.26 -6.30
N ALA A 147 2.03 -3.24 -6.41
CA ALA A 147 2.23 -2.44 -7.61
C ALA A 147 3.70 -2.52 -7.99
N SER A 148 3.99 -2.91 -9.22
CA SER A 148 5.36 -3.13 -9.68
C SER A 148 5.58 -2.54 -11.06
N CYS A 149 6.78 -2.01 -11.26
CA CYS A 149 7.38 -1.81 -12.56
C CYS A 149 8.55 -2.78 -12.69
N LYS A 150 8.46 -3.69 -13.66
CA LYS A 150 9.54 -4.64 -14.00
C LYS A 150 9.78 -4.59 -15.50
N ASP A 151 11.01 -4.29 -15.91
CA ASP A 151 11.39 -4.19 -17.33
C ASP A 151 10.47 -3.26 -18.14
N GLY A 152 10.07 -2.13 -17.53
CA GLY A 152 9.15 -1.18 -18.14
C GLY A 152 7.70 -1.64 -18.26
N GLN A 153 7.33 -2.75 -17.63
CA GLN A 153 5.96 -3.25 -17.57
C GLN A 153 5.35 -3.01 -16.19
N PHE A 154 4.30 -2.20 -16.14
CA PHE A 154 3.53 -2.00 -14.93
C PHE A 154 2.58 -3.19 -14.68
N ARG A 155 2.55 -3.69 -13.44
CA ARG A 155 1.60 -4.72 -12.99
C ARG A 155 1.08 -4.41 -11.61
N PHE A 156 -0.21 -4.65 -11.41
CA PHE A 156 -0.85 -4.64 -10.10
C PHE A 156 -1.62 -5.94 -9.88
N THR A 157 -1.40 -6.58 -8.74
CA THR A 157 -2.05 -7.83 -8.34
C THR A 157 -2.10 -7.93 -6.82
N GLY A 158 -2.78 -8.96 -6.30
CA GLY A 158 -2.86 -9.20 -4.87
C GLY A 158 -3.37 -10.58 -4.50
N TRP A 159 -3.26 -10.88 -3.21
CA TRP A 159 -3.67 -12.15 -2.60
C TRP A 159 -4.42 -11.82 -1.30
N ALA A 160 -5.53 -12.51 -1.08
CA ALA A 160 -6.36 -12.32 0.10
C ALA A 160 -6.54 -13.64 0.84
N TYR A 161 -6.59 -13.57 2.16
CA TYR A 161 -7.08 -14.65 3.02
C TYR A 161 -8.62 -14.62 3.05
N PRO A 162 -9.30 -15.79 3.07
CA PRO A 162 -8.76 -17.14 3.17
C PRO A 162 -8.46 -17.82 1.83
N GLU A 163 -8.74 -17.18 0.68
CA GLU A 163 -8.56 -17.77 -0.64
C GLU A 163 -7.10 -18.11 -0.96
N THR A 164 -6.17 -17.48 -0.24
CA THR A 164 -4.75 -17.74 -0.33
C THR A 164 -4.15 -17.82 1.08
N ASP A 165 -3.39 -18.87 1.35
CA ASP A 165 -2.56 -18.91 2.56
C ASP A 165 -1.37 -17.96 2.37
N LEU A 166 -1.52 -16.74 2.89
CA LEU A 166 -0.55 -15.67 2.71
C LEU A 166 0.81 -15.98 3.33
N ASN A 167 0.92 -16.98 4.22
CA ASN A 167 2.20 -17.41 4.78
C ASN A 167 3.03 -18.23 3.78
N THR A 168 2.40 -18.77 2.73
CA THR A 168 3.08 -19.57 1.69
C THR A 168 3.63 -18.73 0.55
N LEU A 169 3.32 -17.43 0.50
CA LEU A 169 3.89 -16.52 -0.49
C LEU A 169 5.40 -16.41 -0.24
N ALA A 170 6.21 -16.78 -1.25
CA ALA A 170 7.66 -16.89 -1.11
C ALA A 170 8.31 -15.64 -0.51
N PHE A 171 7.80 -14.45 -0.83
CA PHE A 171 8.33 -13.18 -0.35
C PHE A 171 7.87 -12.78 1.07
N ALA A 172 6.83 -13.39 1.62
CA ALA A 172 6.19 -12.88 2.84
C ALA A 172 7.12 -13.02 4.06
N ALA A 173 7.66 -14.22 4.30
CA ALA A 173 8.59 -14.43 5.40
C ALA A 173 9.90 -13.64 5.24
N PRO A 174 10.55 -13.60 4.05
CA PRO A 174 11.69 -12.73 3.79
C PRO A 174 11.43 -11.24 4.08
N LEU A 175 10.30 -10.68 3.62
CA LEU A 175 9.96 -9.27 3.89
C LEU A 175 9.75 -9.00 5.38
N PHE A 176 9.02 -9.88 6.08
CA PHE A 176 8.84 -9.73 7.53
C PHE A 176 10.15 -9.87 8.31
N ALA A 177 11.07 -10.72 7.87
CA ALA A 177 12.38 -10.88 8.49
C ALA A 177 13.31 -9.69 8.22
N ALA A 178 13.19 -9.07 7.05
CA ALA A 178 13.96 -7.88 6.67
C ALA A 178 13.43 -6.60 7.32
N ASP A 179 12.26 -6.61 7.97
CA ASP A 179 11.67 -5.44 8.61
C ASP A 179 12.45 -5.00 9.86
N PRO A 180 13.12 -3.84 9.84
CA PRO A 180 13.96 -3.39 10.95
C PRO A 180 13.15 -2.72 12.08
N THR A 181 11.84 -2.49 11.91
CA THR A 181 11.00 -1.78 12.90
C THR A 181 10.74 -2.61 14.16
N LYS A 182 10.95 -3.94 14.10
CA LYS A 182 10.71 -4.91 15.18
C LYS A 182 9.26 -4.96 15.70
N ILE A 183 8.32 -4.30 15.03
CA ILE A 183 6.89 -4.37 15.36
C ILE A 183 6.39 -5.77 14.98
N ALA A 184 5.64 -6.41 15.88
CA ALA A 184 5.09 -7.75 15.64
C ALA A 184 4.11 -7.77 14.47
N VAL A 185 4.24 -8.76 13.58
CA VAL A 185 3.36 -8.93 12.41
C VAL A 185 2.00 -9.43 12.87
N ALA A 186 0.94 -8.72 12.52
CA ALA A 186 -0.43 -9.22 12.62
C ALA A 186 -0.58 -10.41 11.67
N ARG A 187 -0.71 -11.63 12.20
CA ARG A 187 -0.69 -12.84 11.36
C ARG A 187 -2.06 -13.09 10.70
N PRO A 188 -2.10 -13.56 9.44
CA PRO A 188 -3.35 -13.92 8.78
C PRO A 188 -4.12 -14.99 9.56
N GLY A 189 -5.43 -14.82 9.67
CA GLY A 189 -6.32 -15.76 10.33
C GLY A 189 -7.76 -15.27 10.38
N PRO A 190 -8.63 -15.95 11.14
CA PRO A 190 -9.99 -15.49 11.38
C PRO A 190 -10.00 -14.04 11.86
N ILE A 191 -10.86 -13.21 11.27
CA ILE A 191 -10.99 -11.80 11.65
C ILE A 191 -11.54 -11.74 13.08
N PRO A 192 -10.83 -11.10 14.03
CA PRO A 192 -11.32 -10.95 15.40
C PRO A 192 -12.62 -10.14 15.42
N VAL A 193 -13.60 -10.60 16.20
CA VAL A 193 -14.82 -9.83 16.46
C VAL A 193 -14.53 -8.79 17.53
N ASP A 194 -14.75 -7.52 17.19
CA ASP A 194 -14.71 -6.41 18.14
C ASP A 194 -16.12 -5.81 18.27
N PRO A 195 -16.84 -6.07 19.38
CA PRO A 195 -18.18 -5.55 19.59
C PRO A 195 -18.30 -4.03 19.48
N GLN A 196 -17.25 -3.28 19.86
CA GLN A 196 -17.25 -1.83 19.77
C GLN A 196 -17.11 -1.38 18.32
N TYR A 197 -16.21 -1.98 17.57
CA TYR A 197 -16.10 -1.74 16.13
C TYR A 197 -17.43 -2.08 15.43
N GLU A 198 -18.03 -3.24 15.71
CA GLU A 198 -19.29 -3.64 15.10
C GLU A 198 -20.42 -2.65 15.43
N ALA A 199 -20.44 -2.09 16.64
CA ALA A 199 -21.39 -1.04 16.99
C ALA A 199 -21.17 0.24 16.19
N LYS A 200 -19.91 0.70 16.08
CA LYS A 200 -19.56 1.87 15.27
C LYS A 200 -19.90 1.68 13.80
N LEU A 201 -19.69 0.47 13.27
CA LEU A 201 -20.03 0.13 11.88
C LEU A 201 -21.54 0.20 11.66
N ARG A 202 -22.35 -0.37 12.56
CA ARG A 202 -23.82 -0.26 12.49
C ARG A 202 -24.31 1.17 12.61
N ASN A 203 -23.64 2.00 13.39
CA ASN A 203 -23.98 3.41 13.58
C ASN A 203 -23.48 4.32 12.45
N GLY A 204 -22.69 3.79 11.50
CA GLY A 204 -22.10 4.58 10.40
C GLY A 204 -20.93 5.48 10.85
N GLU A 205 -20.36 5.25 12.02
CA GLU A 205 -19.23 6.01 12.57
C GLU A 205 -17.89 5.58 11.94
N VAL A 206 -17.83 4.35 11.42
CA VAL A 206 -16.70 3.81 10.65
C VAL A 206 -17.18 3.23 9.33
N SER A 207 -16.33 3.24 8.31
CA SER A 207 -16.63 2.68 7.00
C SER A 207 -15.61 1.63 6.60
N THR A 208 -16.08 0.61 5.90
CA THR A 208 -15.22 -0.39 5.26
C THR A 208 -15.14 -0.13 3.77
N PHE A 209 -13.99 -0.42 3.18
CA PHE A 209 -13.82 -0.45 1.73
C PHE A 209 -13.21 -1.78 1.29
N SER A 210 -13.26 -2.05 -0.02
CA SER A 210 -12.56 -3.15 -0.65
C SER A 210 -11.83 -2.61 -1.87
N LEU A 211 -10.60 -3.07 -2.10
CA LEU A 211 -9.90 -2.82 -3.36
C LEU A 211 -10.14 -4.00 -4.28
N LYS A 212 -10.11 -3.79 -5.58
CA LYS A 212 -10.28 -4.88 -6.55
C LYS A 212 -9.16 -4.88 -7.59
N VAL A 213 -8.64 -6.06 -7.89
CA VAL A 213 -7.66 -6.23 -8.96
C VAL A 213 -8.39 -6.23 -10.31
N GLY A 214 -8.06 -5.28 -11.18
CA GLY A 214 -8.54 -5.21 -12.56
C GLY A 214 -7.47 -5.65 -13.57
N ALA A 215 -7.87 -5.77 -14.83
CA ALA A 215 -7.00 -6.23 -15.92
C ALA A 215 -5.79 -5.32 -16.18
N HIS A 216 -5.94 -4.03 -15.92
CA HIS A 216 -4.88 -3.03 -16.08
C HIS A 216 -4.43 -2.43 -14.74
N GLY A 217 -4.82 -3.05 -13.63
CA GLY A 217 -4.47 -2.66 -12.27
C GLY A 217 -5.68 -2.37 -11.39
N MET A 218 -5.50 -1.63 -10.30
CA MET A 218 -6.54 -1.51 -9.28
C MET A 218 -7.81 -0.83 -9.80
N VAL A 219 -8.97 -1.39 -9.44
CA VAL A 219 -10.30 -0.80 -9.62
C VAL A 219 -11.01 -0.72 -8.26
N ARG A 220 -11.98 0.18 -8.15
CA ARG A 220 -12.81 0.36 -6.95
C ARG A 220 -14.11 -0.42 -7.06
#